data_AF-A0A744U2P1-F1
#
_entry.id   AF-A0A744U2P1-F1
#
_cell.length_a   1.000
_cell.length_b   1.000
_cell.length_c   1.000
_cell.angle_alpha   90.00
_cell.angle_beta   90.00
_cell.angle_gamma   90.00
#
_symmetry.space_group_name_H-M   'P 1'
#
loop_
_entity.id
_entity.type
_entity.pdbx_description
1 polymer ?
#
loop_
_entity_poly.entity_id
_entity_poly.type
_entity_poly.pdbx_seq_one_letter_code
_entity_poly.pdbx_strand_id
1 'polypeptide(L)'
;MILQPDLLTNLTKLTLDKCESGDTVSVYENNYSDIVSGLFNKVSETDLYFKNSINSLNSVQLTSNPQYLLLLQKYLGEYSNYVSLVSTLARKGVSTIETLEKS
;
A
#
# COMPACT_ATOMS: atom_id res chain seq x y z
N MET A 1 -17.53 11.71 -3.23
CA MET A 1 -16.08 11.73 -3.52
C MET A 1 -15.72 10.31 -3.95
N ILE A 2 -15.32 10.15 -5.21
CA ILE A 2 -15.20 8.85 -5.89
C ILE A 2 -13.96 8.14 -5.35
N LEU A 3 -14.13 6.89 -4.92
CA LEU A 3 -13.04 6.01 -4.53
C LEU A 3 -12.17 5.74 -5.75
N GLN A 4 -10.88 5.93 -5.62
CA GLN A 4 -9.92 5.82 -6.71
C GLN A 4 -9.57 4.33 -6.95
N PRO A 5 -10.08 3.69 -8.02
CA PRO A 5 -9.72 2.31 -8.38
C PRO A 5 -8.26 2.17 -8.84
N ASP A 6 -7.58 3.30 -9.07
CA ASP A 6 -6.24 3.34 -9.64
C ASP A 6 -5.16 2.78 -8.70
N LEU A 7 -5.39 2.80 -7.39
CA LEU A 7 -4.37 2.39 -6.41
C LEU A 7 -4.19 0.86 -6.40
N LEU A 8 -5.28 0.10 -6.52
CA LEU A 8 -5.23 -1.36 -6.68
C LEU A 8 -4.66 -1.76 -8.04
N THR A 9 -4.98 -1.00 -9.09
CA THR A 9 -4.56 -1.28 -10.46
C THR A 9 -3.05 -1.03 -10.64
N ASN A 10 -2.52 0.00 -10.00
CA ASN A 10 -1.08 0.30 -10.01
C ASN A 10 -0.24 -0.70 -9.21
N LEU A 11 -0.82 -1.38 -8.22
CA LEU A 11 -0.13 -2.42 -7.44
C LEU A 11 -0.15 -3.81 -8.10
N THR A 12 -1.00 -4.01 -9.11
CA THR A 12 -1.16 -5.29 -9.84
C THR A 12 -0.54 -5.26 -11.23
N LYS A 13 -0.11 -4.09 -11.73
CA LYS A 13 0.57 -3.96 -13.02
C LYS A 13 2.02 -4.47 -12.92
N LEU A 14 2.19 -5.77 -13.13
CA LEU A 14 3.50 -6.44 -13.23
C LEU A 14 4.13 -6.32 -14.64
N THR A 15 3.49 -5.62 -15.56
CA THR A 15 4.00 -5.40 -16.92
C THR A 15 4.67 -4.04 -17.04
N LEU A 16 5.98 -4.07 -17.25
CA LEU A 16 6.77 -2.92 -17.71
C LEU A 16 6.21 -2.52 -19.09
N ASP A 17 5.60 -1.34 -19.20
CA ASP A 17 5.24 -0.80 -20.52
C ASP A 17 6.54 -0.56 -21.30
N LYS A 18 6.71 -1.34 -22.39
CA LYS A 18 7.68 -1.22 -23.48
C LYS A 18 9.12 -0.77 -23.13
N CYS A 19 10.06 -1.71 -23.23
CA CYS A 19 11.44 -1.38 -23.60
C CYS A 19 11.45 -0.92 -25.07
N GLU A 20 11.46 0.39 -25.30
CA GLU A 20 11.87 0.92 -26.59
C GLU A 20 13.41 0.91 -26.65
N SER A 21 13.91 0.20 -27.66
CA SER A 21 15.34 0.04 -27.93
C SER A 21 15.92 1.38 -28.37
N GLY A 22 16.78 1.95 -27.53
CA GLY A 22 17.64 3.08 -27.90
C GLY A 22 17.36 4.36 -27.14
N ASP A 23 17.52 4.32 -25.82
CA ASP A 23 17.92 5.50 -25.05
C ASP A 23 18.75 5.02 -23.88
N THR A 24 19.81 5.76 -23.59
CA THR A 24 20.72 5.50 -22.48
C THR A 24 19.90 5.20 -21.23
N VAL A 25 20.02 3.98 -20.70
CA VAL A 25 19.60 3.67 -19.35
C VAL A 25 20.42 4.60 -18.47
N SER A 26 19.88 5.78 -18.18
CA SER A 26 20.24 6.49 -16.98
C SER A 26 19.80 5.55 -15.88
N VAL A 27 20.73 4.70 -15.47
CA VAL A 27 20.70 4.09 -14.16
C VAL A 27 20.70 5.30 -13.25
N TYR A 28 19.51 5.79 -12.90
CA TYR A 28 19.37 6.50 -11.65
C TYR A 28 20.01 5.55 -10.66
N GLU A 29 21.20 5.91 -10.15
CA GLU A 29 21.79 5.31 -8.96
C GLU A 29 20.82 5.64 -7.81
N ASN A 30 19.63 5.03 -7.87
CA ASN A 30 18.70 5.05 -6.78
C ASN A 30 19.35 4.17 -5.74
N ASN A 31 19.94 4.80 -4.74
CA ASN A 31 20.37 4.13 -3.55
C ASN A 31 19.17 3.29 -3.05
N TYR A 32 19.31 1.97 -3.03
CA TYR A 32 18.24 1.07 -2.60
C TYR A 32 17.72 1.43 -1.19
N SER A 33 18.59 2.01 -0.35
CA SER A 33 18.22 2.57 0.95
C SER A 33 17.16 3.68 0.83
N ASP A 34 17.27 4.55 -0.16
CA ASP A 34 16.34 5.67 -0.38
C ASP A 34 14.99 5.16 -0.89
N ILE A 35 14.99 4.11 -1.72
CA ILE A 35 13.76 3.45 -2.16
C ILE A 35 13.07 2.76 -0.96
N VAL A 36 13.81 2.01 -0.15
CA VAL A 36 13.27 1.30 1.01
C VAL A 36 12.72 2.26 2.06
N SER A 37 13.47 3.32 2.37
CA SER A 37 13.02 4.35 3.32
C SER A 37 11.82 5.14 2.78
N GLY A 38 11.81 5.48 1.49
CA GLY A 38 10.65 6.11 0.85
C GLY A 38 9.40 5.23 0.88
N LEU A 39 9.55 3.93 0.61
CA LEU A 39 8.46 2.96 0.72
C LEU A 39 7.96 2.84 2.16
N PHE A 40 8.86 2.74 3.14
CA PHE A 40 8.51 2.67 4.55
C PHE A 40 7.71 3.90 5.00
N ASN A 41 8.17 5.10 4.65
CA ASN A 41 7.47 6.34 4.95
C ASN A 41 6.07 6.36 4.34
N LYS A 42 5.95 5.97 3.07
CA LYS A 42 4.65 5.90 2.38
C LYS A 42 3.70 4.89 3.04
N VAL A 43 4.21 3.74 3.48
CA VAL A 43 3.42 2.74 4.22
C VAL A 43 2.94 3.31 5.56
N SER A 44 3.83 3.98 6.28
CA SER A 44 3.51 4.63 7.55
C SER A 44 2.45 5.75 7.40
N GLU A 45 2.59 6.59 6.38
CA GLU A 45 1.62 7.65 6.06
C GLU A 45 0.26 7.06 5.70
N THR A 46 0.24 5.98 4.92
CA THR A 46 -1.00 5.30 4.52
C THR A 46 -1.71 4.66 5.72
N ASP A 47 -0.96 4.00 6.62
CA ASP A 47 -1.50 3.45 7.87
C ASP A 47 -2.14 4.55 8.74
N LEU A 48 -1.44 5.67 8.89
CA LEU A 48 -1.91 6.82 9.67
C LEU A 48 -3.15 7.46 9.04
N TYR A 49 -3.19 7.57 7.70
CA TYR A 49 -4.36 8.05 6.96
C TYR A 49 -5.60 7.19 7.21
N PHE A 50 -5.47 5.86 7.11
CA PHE A 50 -6.58 4.95 7.37
C PHE A 50 -7.08 5.08 8.82
N LYS A 51 -6.17 5.07 9.80
CA LYS A 51 -6.52 5.22 11.22
C LYS A 51 -7.24 6.53 11.50
N ASN A 52 -6.75 7.64 10.96
CA ASN A 52 -7.39 8.95 11.13
C ASN A 52 -8.78 9.01 10.50
N SER A 53 -8.93 8.44 9.31
CA SER A 53 -10.22 8.39 8.61
C SER A 53 -11.25 7.55 9.36
N ILE A 54 -10.84 6.37 9.84
CA ILE A 54 -11.67 5.49 10.67
C ILE A 54 -12.07 6.18 11.98
N ASN A 55 -11.11 6.78 12.69
CA ASN A 55 -11.37 7.48 13.95
C ASN A 55 -12.33 8.66 13.77
N SER A 56 -12.21 9.40 12.66
CA SER A 56 -13.11 10.51 12.35
C SER A 56 -14.55 10.04 12.12
N LEU A 57 -14.71 8.90 11.43
CA LEU A 57 -16.01 8.29 11.14
C LEU A 57 -16.63 7.56 12.35
N ASN A 58 -15.82 7.13 13.32
CA ASN A 58 -16.25 6.40 14.52
C ASN A 58 -16.81 7.33 15.63
N SER A 59 -17.21 8.56 15.29
CA SER A 59 -17.87 9.45 16.24
C SER A 59 -19.36 9.11 16.40
N VAL A 60 -19.87 9.21 17.62
CA VAL A 60 -21.26 8.82 17.99
C VAL A 60 -22.32 9.49 17.11
N GLN A 61 -22.06 10.72 16.67
CA GLN A 61 -22.95 11.48 15.77
C GLN A 61 -22.99 10.91 14.35
N LEU A 62 -21.88 10.39 13.84
CA LEU A 62 -21.79 9.82 12.49
C LEU A 62 -22.27 8.36 12.46
N THR A 63 -21.94 7.57 13.48
CA THR A 63 -22.34 6.15 13.55
C THR A 63 -23.84 5.94 13.74
N SER A 64 -24.57 6.99 14.14
CA SER A 64 -26.03 6.99 14.22
C SER A 64 -26.71 7.04 12.84
N ASN A 65 -25.98 7.38 11.78
CA ASN A 65 -26.49 7.39 10.41
C ASN A 65 -25.97 6.15 9.63
N PRO A 66 -26.86 5.33 9.06
CA PRO A 66 -26.50 4.07 8.40
C PRO A 66 -25.57 4.26 7.18
N GLN A 67 -25.61 5.41 6.51
CA GLN A 67 -24.73 5.68 5.37
C GLN A 67 -23.27 5.83 5.82
N TYR A 68 -23.04 6.53 6.94
CA TYR A 68 -21.69 6.67 7.50
C TYR A 68 -21.21 5.36 8.12
N LEU A 69 -22.11 4.54 8.67
CA LEU A 69 -21.77 3.21 9.16
C LEU A 69 -21.30 2.28 8.03
N LEU A 70 -21.98 2.31 6.87
CA LEU A 70 -21.55 1.56 5.68
C LEU A 70 -20.17 2.04 5.20
N LEU A 71 -19.94 3.35 5.19
CA LEU A 71 -18.65 3.92 4.82
C LEU A 71 -17.54 3.50 5.80
N LEU A 72 -17.81 3.54 7.12
CA LEU A 72 -16.88 3.07 8.15
C LEU A 72 -16.54 1.59 7.97
N GLN A 73 -17.53 0.73 7.72
CA GLN A 73 -17.32 -0.69 7.45
C GLN A 73 -16.42 -0.89 6.23
N LYS A 74 -16.62 -0.10 5.17
CA LYS A 74 -15.79 -0.15 3.98
C LYS A 74 -14.34 0.21 4.29
N TYR A 75 -14.10 1.33 4.98
CA TYR A 75 -12.74 1.75 5.37
C TYR A 75 -12.04 0.72 6.26
N LEU A 76 -12.76 0.09 7.20
CA LEU A 76 -12.24 -1.01 8.03
C LEU A 76 -11.82 -2.21 7.17
N GLY A 77 -12.65 -2.59 6.19
CA GLY A 77 -12.34 -3.68 5.27
C GLY A 77 -11.12 -3.39 4.39
N GLU A 78 -11.03 -2.19 3.83
CA GLU A 78 -9.89 -1.75 3.01
C GLU A 78 -8.59 -1.71 3.83
N TYR A 79 -8.65 -1.18 5.06
CA TYR A 79 -7.50 -1.15 5.95
C TYR A 79 -7.00 -2.56 6.32
N SER A 80 -7.93 -3.46 6.65
CA SER A 80 -7.60 -4.86 6.96
C SER A 80 -6.91 -5.57 5.79
N ASN A 81 -7.42 -5.37 4.58
CA ASN A 81 -6.81 -5.91 3.36
C ASN A 81 -5.41 -5.32 3.13
N TYR A 82 -5.26 -4.00 3.28
CA TYR A 82 -3.98 -3.32 3.13
C TYR A 82 -2.90 -3.86 4.07
N VAL A 83 -3.18 -3.92 5.37
CA VAL A 83 -2.22 -4.42 6.38
C VAL A 83 -1.89 -5.89 6.12
N SER A 84 -2.88 -6.69 5.74
CA SER A 84 -2.68 -8.11 5.44
C SER A 84 -1.75 -8.33 4.24
N LEU A 85 -1.93 -7.56 3.17
CA LEU A 85 -1.09 -7.64 1.97
C LEU A 85 0.35 -7.23 2.26
N VAL A 86 0.54 -6.05 2.88
CA VAL A 86 1.87 -5.55 3.24
C VAL A 86 2.61 -6.54 4.14
N SER A 87 1.94 -7.05 5.17
CA SER A 87 2.53 -8.02 6.11
C SER A 87 2.89 -9.34 5.43
N THR A 88 2.02 -9.83 4.54
CA THR A 88 2.25 -11.09 3.82
C THR A 88 3.44 -10.97 2.87
N LEU A 89 3.52 -9.86 2.13
CA LEU A 89 4.62 -9.62 1.21
C LEU A 89 5.94 -9.47 1.96
N ALA A 90 5.97 -8.69 3.04
CA ALA A 90 7.15 -8.52 3.88
C ALA A 90 7.64 -9.87 4.43
N ARG A 91 6.73 -10.68 4.98
CA ARG A 91 7.08 -12.02 5.50
C ARG A 91 7.67 -12.92 4.42
N LYS A 92 7.02 -13.01 3.25
CA LYS A 92 7.51 -13.84 2.13
C LYS A 92 8.85 -13.33 1.58
N GLY A 93 9.06 -12.02 1.56
CA GLY A 93 10.33 -11.41 1.16
C GLY A 93 11.47 -11.84 2.08
N VAL A 94 11.30 -11.68 3.41
CA VAL A 94 12.29 -12.09 4.40
C VAL A 94 12.57 -13.59 4.32
N SER A 95 11.53 -14.44 4.26
CA SER A 95 11.71 -15.89 4.16
C SER A 95 12.47 -16.32 2.90
N THR A 96 12.29 -15.61 1.78
CA THR A 96 13.06 -15.88 0.56
C THR A 96 14.55 -15.59 0.76
N ILE A 97 14.88 -14.45 1.38
CA ILE A 97 16.27 -14.07 1.68
C ILE A 97 16.91 -15.09 2.62
N GLU A 98 16.21 -15.46 3.71
CA GLU A 98 16.67 -16.47 4.66
C GLU A 98 16.90 -17.83 4.00
N THR A 99 16.11 -18.17 2.97
CA THR A 99 16.28 -19.42 2.23
C THR A 99 17.52 -19.37 1.34
N LEU A 100 17.75 -18.26 0.64
CA LEU A 100 18.90 -18.09 -0.24
C LEU A 100 20.23 -17.97 0.53
N GLU A 101 20.22 -17.39 1.73
CA GLU A 101 21.42 -17.24 2.56
C GLU A 101 21.88 -18.55 3.20
N LYS A 102 20.95 -19.46 3.50
CA LYS A 102 21.25 -20.76 4.12
C LYS A 102 21.61 -21.86 3.12
N SER A 103 21.42 -21.63 1.83
CA SER A 103 21.56 -22.65 0.77
C SER A 103 22.94 -22.62 0.12
#